data_AF-A0A0V0QMC4-F1
#
_entry.id   AF-A0A0V0QMC4-F1
#
_cell.length_a   1.000
_cell.length_b   1.000
_cell.length_c   1.000
_cell.angle_alpha   90.00
_cell.angle_beta   90.00
_cell.angle_gamma   90.00
#
_symmetry.space_group_name_H-M   'P 1'
#
loop_
_entity.id
_entity.type
_entity.pdbx_description
1 polymer ?
#
loop_
_entity_poly.entity_id
_entity_poly.type
_entity_poly.pdbx_seq_one_letter_code
_entity_poly.pdbx_strand_id
1 'polypeptide(L)'
;MVPDYQISQDPDVQQFFENVLNSSLQYFSELIDINHINYVTESQFYCSDYYSENSIDMGDADVLLIISNSSQGNYLVLGGTCYLDTQNNKAPNIMYLKVQKYIIEQVYDIYQENGVNGGLYYQYLRSINHEIFHNLAFRIDYFSNYPIYDYSSQVYDFLDTKPRGYPTLAMITENVKKEVQDFFGCPNYEGMQLENANNNQQNAYIEHLESTIFGNNLMSYLYILEPRGFSRVELAILDDSNWYNSINYDLADVYFWGKDKGCDFLENSCIDLQNKFEEFKTKQFGCSFDYKSKAIQASQYKNGQYTFYTDKCDFMYSYLPCNTGIYNQDSKAEIYESFQSNSRCFESTLRNKGEQIQTISQML
;
A
#
# COMPACT_ATOMS: atom_id res chain seq x y z
N MET A 1 22.50 -2.38 6.02
CA MET A 1 22.19 -3.73 5.48
C MET A 1 23.17 -4.72 6.07
N VAL A 2 22.73 -5.91 6.51
CA VAL A 2 23.68 -6.98 6.91
C VAL A 2 24.29 -7.59 5.64
N PRO A 3 25.62 -7.73 5.52
CA PRO A 3 26.30 -8.05 4.25
C PRO A 3 26.02 -9.44 3.65
N ASP A 4 25.48 -10.39 4.40
CA ASP A 4 25.39 -11.80 3.99
C ASP A 4 23.96 -12.36 4.07
N TYR A 5 23.01 -11.76 3.36
CA TYR A 5 21.67 -12.32 3.24
C TYR A 5 21.53 -13.12 1.94
N GLN A 6 21.00 -14.34 2.03
CA GLN A 6 20.73 -15.19 0.87
C GLN A 6 19.24 -15.54 0.84
N ILE A 7 18.50 -14.99 -0.11
CA ILE A 7 17.08 -15.26 -0.30
C ILE A 7 16.82 -16.41 -1.28
N SER A 8 17.75 -16.68 -2.20
CA SER A 8 17.70 -17.78 -3.16
C SER A 8 19.07 -18.42 -3.37
N GLN A 9 19.07 -19.71 -3.71
CA GLN A 9 20.28 -20.42 -4.17
C GLN A 9 20.53 -20.18 -5.67
N ASP A 10 19.52 -19.69 -6.39
CA ASP A 10 19.66 -19.23 -7.77
C ASP A 10 20.26 -17.82 -7.77
N PRO A 11 21.45 -17.62 -8.37
CA PRO A 11 22.13 -16.32 -8.37
C PRO A 11 21.35 -15.25 -9.15
N ASP A 12 20.57 -15.63 -10.17
CA ASP A 12 19.82 -14.65 -10.96
C ASP A 12 18.58 -14.18 -10.21
N VAL A 13 17.90 -15.09 -9.49
CA VAL A 13 16.79 -14.73 -8.58
C VAL A 13 17.28 -13.85 -7.44
N GLN A 14 18.45 -14.16 -6.85
CA GLN A 14 19.08 -13.34 -5.82
C GLN A 14 19.38 -11.93 -6.36
N GLN A 15 20.00 -11.82 -7.54
CA GLN A 15 20.32 -10.53 -8.14
C GLN A 15 19.06 -9.73 -8.50
N PHE A 16 18.01 -10.40 -8.97
CA PHE A 16 16.72 -9.79 -9.23
C PHE A 16 16.13 -9.15 -7.97
N PHE A 17 16.14 -9.87 -6.85
CA PHE A 17 15.68 -9.33 -5.58
C PHE A 17 16.49 -8.14 -5.12
N GLU A 18 17.81 -8.23 -5.19
CA GLU A 18 18.71 -7.11 -4.86
C GLU A 18 18.35 -5.86 -5.65
N ASN A 19 18.01 -6.00 -6.94
CA ASN A 19 17.58 -4.87 -7.75
C ASN A 19 16.23 -4.28 -7.29
N VAL A 20 15.25 -5.12 -6.95
CA VAL A 20 13.97 -4.67 -6.40
C VAL A 20 14.19 -3.94 -5.07
N LEU A 21 14.95 -4.56 -4.17
CA LEU A 21 15.24 -4.02 -2.85
C LEU A 21 16.01 -2.70 -2.96
N ASN A 22 17.05 -2.62 -3.78
CA ASN A 22 17.82 -1.39 -3.96
C ASN A 22 16.96 -0.25 -4.51
N SER A 23 15.98 -0.55 -5.37
CA SER A 23 15.01 0.45 -5.83
C SER A 23 14.13 0.98 -4.69
N SER A 24 13.72 0.09 -3.79
CA SER A 24 12.98 0.46 -2.58
C SER A 24 13.83 1.31 -1.63
N LEU A 25 15.06 0.87 -1.34
CA LEU A 25 15.99 1.56 -0.45
C LEU A 25 16.37 2.94 -1.00
N GLN A 26 16.58 3.06 -2.32
CA GLN A 26 16.82 4.35 -2.96
C GLN A 26 15.63 5.30 -2.73
N TYR A 27 14.40 4.83 -2.96
CA TYR A 27 13.20 5.64 -2.73
C TYR A 27 13.15 6.18 -1.30
N PHE A 28 13.36 5.31 -0.29
CA PHE A 28 13.35 5.77 1.11
C PHE A 28 14.54 6.67 1.45
N SER A 29 15.73 6.43 0.89
CA SER A 29 16.88 7.32 1.12
C SER A 29 16.71 8.72 0.54
N GLU A 30 15.89 8.88 -0.50
CA GLU A 30 15.52 10.19 -1.06
C GLU A 30 14.31 10.81 -0.36
N LEU A 31 13.52 9.98 0.35
CA LEU A 31 12.30 10.38 1.05
C LEU A 31 12.57 10.94 2.43
N ILE A 32 13.45 10.31 3.21
CA ILE A 32 13.68 10.65 4.62
C ILE A 32 15.12 11.13 4.83
N ASP A 33 15.25 12.24 5.53
CA ASP A 33 16.53 12.67 6.10
C ASP A 33 16.55 12.30 7.59
N ILE A 34 17.60 11.60 8.04
CA ILE A 34 17.71 11.08 9.40
C ILE A 34 19.06 11.49 10.00
N ASN A 35 19.07 11.76 11.31
CA ASN A 35 20.33 11.96 12.01
C ASN A 35 21.09 10.64 12.12
N HIS A 36 22.39 10.68 11.87
CA HIS A 36 23.22 9.50 12.03
C HIS A 36 23.26 9.02 13.49
N ILE A 37 23.06 7.71 13.66
CA ILE A 37 23.01 7.04 14.96
C ILE A 37 24.14 6.01 15.04
N ASN A 38 25.10 6.26 15.93
CA ASN A 38 26.09 5.25 16.28
C ASN A 38 25.46 4.24 17.24
N TYR A 39 25.22 3.02 16.76
CA TYR A 39 24.67 1.96 17.60
C TYR A 39 25.42 0.63 17.42
N VAL A 40 25.70 0.01 18.56
CA VAL A 40 26.26 -1.34 18.65
C VAL A 40 25.29 -2.19 19.46
N THR A 41 24.83 -3.30 18.89
CA THR A 41 23.89 -4.18 19.60
C THR A 41 24.56 -4.84 20.81
N GLU A 42 23.75 -5.34 21.73
CA GLU A 42 24.23 -6.26 22.76
C GLU A 42 24.85 -7.54 22.14
N SER A 43 25.70 -8.23 22.92
CA SER A 43 26.12 -9.60 22.60
C SER A 43 24.92 -10.53 22.64
N GLN A 44 24.83 -11.51 21.72
CA GLN A 44 23.66 -12.38 21.56
C GLN A 44 22.39 -11.63 21.10
N PHE A 45 22.45 -11.04 19.91
CA PHE A 45 21.35 -10.29 19.30
C PHE A 45 20.40 -11.21 18.51
N TYR A 46 19.10 -11.04 18.74
CA TYR A 46 18.04 -11.75 18.03
C TYR A 46 17.13 -10.75 17.31
N CYS A 47 16.83 -11.04 16.06
CA CYS A 47 15.92 -10.25 15.25
C CYS A 47 15.17 -11.13 14.25
N SER A 48 13.89 -11.39 14.49
CA SER A 48 13.12 -12.34 13.69
C SER A 48 13.83 -13.73 13.67
N ASP A 49 14.16 -14.25 12.49
CA ASP A 49 14.91 -15.51 12.33
C ASP A 49 16.45 -15.33 12.41
N TYR A 50 16.93 -14.08 12.52
CA TYR A 50 18.35 -13.77 12.59
C TYR A 50 18.86 -13.86 14.03
N TYR A 51 19.99 -14.54 14.21
CA TYR A 51 20.72 -14.63 15.46
C TYR A 51 22.20 -14.38 15.25
N SER A 52 22.80 -13.55 16.10
CA SER A 52 24.24 -13.35 16.17
C SER A 52 24.73 -13.50 17.60
N GLU A 53 25.75 -14.35 17.81
CA GLU A 53 26.43 -14.47 19.11
C GLU A 53 27.27 -13.23 19.44
N ASN A 54 27.63 -12.44 18.42
CA ASN A 54 28.43 -11.23 18.54
C ASN A 54 27.55 -9.97 18.44
N SER A 55 28.01 -8.89 19.05
CA SER A 55 27.47 -7.56 18.83
C SER A 55 27.60 -7.17 17.35
N ILE A 56 26.58 -6.53 16.81
CA ILE A 56 26.59 -5.92 15.49
C ILE A 56 26.88 -4.44 15.66
N ASP A 57 27.99 -3.99 15.11
CA ASP A 57 28.29 -2.57 14.95
C ASP A 57 27.65 -2.09 13.64
N MET A 58 26.75 -1.11 13.73
CA MET A 58 26.08 -0.54 12.56
C MET A 58 27.03 0.33 11.71
N GLY A 59 28.19 0.74 12.25
CA GLY A 59 29.12 1.62 11.56
C GLY A 59 28.44 2.93 11.13
N ASP A 60 28.63 3.32 9.87
CA ASP A 60 28.05 4.54 9.30
C ASP A 60 26.56 4.39 8.88
N ALA A 61 25.91 3.25 9.17
CA ALA A 61 24.52 3.04 8.80
C ALA A 61 23.55 3.65 9.82
N ASP A 62 22.53 4.36 9.34
CA ASP A 62 21.49 4.96 10.20
C ASP A 62 20.39 3.94 10.56
N VAL A 63 20.09 3.04 9.62
CA VAL A 63 19.10 1.98 9.77
C VAL A 63 19.68 0.66 9.29
N LEU A 64 19.56 -0.38 10.11
CA LEU A 64 19.92 -1.75 9.78
C LEU A 64 18.68 -2.54 9.39
N LEU A 65 18.56 -2.84 8.09
CA LEU A 65 17.57 -3.78 7.57
C LEU A 65 18.15 -5.20 7.48
N ILE A 66 17.55 -6.12 8.22
CA ILE A 66 17.83 -7.57 8.20
C ILE A 66 16.85 -8.24 7.25
N ILE A 67 17.35 -9.08 6.35
CA ILE A 67 16.50 -9.73 5.35
C ILE A 67 16.60 -11.23 5.51
N SER A 68 15.44 -11.88 5.61
CA SER A 68 15.33 -13.33 5.61
C SER A 68 14.27 -13.80 4.61
N ASN A 69 14.30 -15.09 4.29
CA ASN A 69 13.25 -15.73 3.50
C ASN A 69 12.51 -16.77 4.34
N SER A 70 11.29 -17.11 3.90
CA SER A 70 10.53 -18.24 4.45
C SER A 70 9.88 -19.05 3.36
N SER A 71 9.76 -20.36 3.57
CA SER A 71 8.88 -21.24 2.81
C SER A 71 7.49 -21.41 3.45
N GLN A 72 7.24 -20.76 4.59
CA GLN A 72 6.04 -20.93 5.40
C GLN A 72 5.31 -19.58 5.57
N GLY A 73 3.98 -19.62 5.61
CA GLY A 73 3.11 -18.44 5.80
C GLY A 73 2.37 -17.99 4.54
N ASN A 74 1.37 -17.14 4.74
CA ASN A 74 0.51 -16.59 3.68
C ASN A 74 0.68 -15.08 3.58
N TYR A 75 1.90 -14.65 3.22
CA TYR A 75 2.28 -13.25 3.01
C TYR A 75 3.23 -13.14 1.81
N LEU A 76 3.27 -11.97 1.17
CA LEU A 76 4.24 -11.64 0.11
C LEU A 76 5.58 -11.25 0.73
N VAL A 77 5.50 -10.27 1.62
CA VAL A 77 6.57 -9.70 2.45
C VAL A 77 5.95 -9.48 3.83
N LEU A 78 6.76 -9.62 4.87
CA LEU A 78 6.39 -9.31 6.24
C LEU A 78 7.49 -8.45 6.85
N GLY A 79 7.13 -7.29 7.38
CA GLY A 79 8.04 -6.39 8.08
C GLY A 79 7.94 -6.52 9.59
N GLY A 80 9.04 -6.22 10.27
CA GLY A 80 8.98 -5.83 11.66
C GLY A 80 10.21 -5.09 12.14
N THR A 81 10.17 -4.69 13.41
CA THR A 81 11.28 -3.99 14.05
C THR A 81 11.78 -4.77 15.23
N CYS A 82 13.10 -4.82 15.34
CA CYS A 82 13.83 -5.57 16.34
C CYS A 82 14.39 -4.68 17.43
N TYR A 83 14.67 -3.42 17.11
CA TYR A 83 15.19 -2.47 18.08
C TYR A 83 14.65 -1.06 17.80
N LEU A 84 14.27 -0.39 18.89
CA LEU A 84 13.95 1.03 18.95
C LEU A 84 15.06 1.69 19.76
N ASP A 85 15.66 2.74 19.21
CA ASP A 85 16.80 3.42 19.82
C ASP A 85 16.40 4.14 21.11
N THR A 86 16.73 3.55 22.25
CA THR A 86 16.42 4.13 23.56
C THR A 86 17.19 5.41 23.87
N GLN A 87 18.26 5.72 23.11
CA GLN A 87 19.05 6.94 23.25
C GLN A 87 18.51 8.08 22.39
N ASN A 88 17.87 7.77 21.26
CA ASN A 88 17.30 8.74 20.34
C ASN A 88 15.79 8.55 20.20
N ASN A 89 15.04 8.93 21.24
CA ASN A 89 13.59 9.08 21.16
C ASN A 89 12.83 7.81 20.71
N LYS A 90 13.42 6.62 20.91
CA LYS A 90 12.87 5.32 20.49
C LYS A 90 12.57 5.24 18.99
N ALA A 91 13.35 5.94 18.17
CA ALA A 91 13.27 5.81 16.73
C ALA A 91 13.62 4.37 16.27
N PRO A 92 12.94 3.80 15.28
CA PRO A 92 13.24 2.47 14.78
C PRO A 92 14.52 2.48 13.94
N ASN A 93 15.51 1.70 14.35
CA ASN A 93 16.84 1.67 13.73
C ASN A 93 17.31 0.25 13.35
N ILE A 94 16.75 -0.82 13.92
CA ILE A 94 16.98 -2.19 13.44
C ILE A 94 15.65 -2.85 13.09
N MET A 95 15.51 -3.18 11.82
CA MET A 95 14.30 -3.70 11.21
C MET A 95 14.58 -5.03 10.53
N TYR A 96 13.52 -5.78 10.23
CA TYR A 96 13.59 -6.92 9.35
C TYR A 96 12.51 -6.92 8.28
N LEU A 97 12.84 -7.55 7.15
CA LEU A 97 11.89 -8.01 6.14
C LEU A 97 12.03 -9.51 5.98
N LYS A 98 10.90 -10.20 5.93
CA LYS A 98 10.81 -11.62 5.63
C LYS A 98 10.06 -11.80 4.33
N VAL A 99 10.72 -12.38 3.33
CA VAL A 99 10.15 -12.58 1.99
C VAL A 99 9.71 -14.02 1.78
N GLN A 100 8.60 -14.22 1.06
CA GLN A 100 8.16 -15.56 0.70
C GLN A 100 8.98 -16.10 -0.48
N LYS A 101 9.71 -17.19 -0.24
CA LYS A 101 10.67 -17.75 -1.21
C LYS A 101 10.01 -18.16 -2.53
N TYR A 102 8.88 -18.87 -2.47
CA TYR A 102 8.22 -19.35 -3.70
C TYR A 102 7.66 -18.22 -4.55
N ILE A 103 7.28 -17.11 -3.92
CA ILE A 103 6.70 -15.98 -4.63
C ILE A 103 7.78 -15.24 -5.40
N ILE A 104 8.96 -15.07 -4.82
CA ILE A 104 10.01 -14.36 -5.54
C ILE A 104 10.50 -15.12 -6.77
N GLU A 105 10.59 -16.45 -6.70
CA GLU A 105 10.91 -17.31 -7.84
C GLU A 105 9.84 -17.14 -8.95
N GLN A 106 8.55 -17.13 -8.60
CA GLN A 106 7.46 -16.88 -9.56
C GLN A 106 7.49 -15.47 -10.17
N VAL A 107 7.76 -14.46 -9.36
CA VAL A 107 7.89 -13.07 -9.84
C VAL A 107 9.07 -12.95 -10.79
N TYR A 108 10.19 -13.62 -10.49
CA TYR A 108 11.37 -13.67 -11.34
C TYR A 108 11.10 -14.35 -12.68
N ASP A 109 10.45 -15.52 -12.70
CA ASP A 109 10.10 -16.23 -13.94
C ASP A 109 9.27 -15.33 -14.88
N ILE A 110 8.26 -14.65 -14.31
CA ILE A 110 7.40 -13.73 -15.05
C ILE A 110 8.17 -12.50 -15.53
N TYR A 111 9.12 -12.01 -14.72
CA TYR A 111 10.02 -10.93 -15.09
C TYR A 111 10.97 -11.33 -16.24
N GLN A 112 11.47 -12.55 -16.31
CA GLN A 112 12.32 -12.99 -17.43
C GLN A 112 11.57 -12.97 -18.76
N GLU A 113 10.29 -13.35 -18.74
CA GLU A 113 9.45 -13.37 -19.94
C GLU A 113 9.03 -11.95 -20.39
N ASN A 114 8.82 -11.02 -19.44
CA ASN A 114 8.10 -9.76 -19.71
C ASN A 114 8.83 -8.48 -19.27
N GLY A 115 9.99 -8.61 -18.61
CA GLY A 115 10.71 -7.53 -17.94
C GLY A 115 9.88 -6.84 -16.86
N VAL A 116 10.17 -5.57 -16.60
CA VAL A 116 9.38 -4.73 -15.68
C VAL A 116 7.91 -4.57 -16.10
N ASN A 117 7.60 -4.84 -17.36
CA ASN A 117 6.23 -4.86 -17.86
C ASN A 117 5.46 -6.09 -17.35
N GLY A 118 6.02 -6.91 -16.45
CA GLY A 118 5.31 -8.02 -15.82
C GLY A 118 4.23 -7.61 -14.81
N GLY A 119 4.18 -6.35 -14.37
CA GLY A 119 3.22 -5.87 -13.35
C GLY A 119 3.49 -6.41 -11.94
N LEU A 120 3.79 -7.71 -11.79
CA LEU A 120 4.18 -8.34 -10.53
C LEU A 120 5.47 -7.78 -9.94
N TYR A 121 6.41 -7.33 -10.79
CA TYR A 121 7.60 -6.60 -10.33
C TYR A 121 7.21 -5.40 -9.46
N TYR A 122 6.30 -4.55 -9.95
CA TYR A 122 5.86 -3.36 -9.22
C TYR A 122 4.99 -3.70 -8.02
N GLN A 123 4.17 -4.74 -8.10
CA GLN A 123 3.40 -5.21 -6.94
C GLN A 123 4.35 -5.67 -5.83
N TYR A 124 5.40 -6.42 -6.17
CA TYR A 124 6.38 -6.91 -5.22
C TYR A 124 7.22 -5.77 -4.62
N LEU A 125 7.69 -4.84 -5.44
CA LEU A 125 8.35 -3.61 -5.00
C LEU A 125 7.47 -2.82 -4.01
N ARG A 126 6.18 -2.66 -4.33
CA ARG A 126 5.21 -1.96 -3.47
C ARG A 126 4.95 -2.69 -2.16
N SER A 127 4.89 -4.02 -2.17
CA SER A 127 4.80 -4.81 -0.94
C SER A 127 6.02 -4.60 -0.05
N ILE A 128 7.23 -4.55 -0.62
CA ILE A 128 8.43 -4.20 0.14
C ILE A 128 8.32 -2.78 0.71
N ASN A 129 7.89 -1.81 -0.10
CA ASN A 129 7.71 -0.44 0.34
C ASN A 129 6.69 -0.31 1.48
N HIS A 130 5.58 -1.03 1.41
CA HIS A 130 4.53 -1.07 2.43
C HIS A 130 5.09 -1.53 3.78
N GLU A 131 5.83 -2.64 3.80
CA GLU A 131 6.42 -3.18 5.03
C GLU A 131 7.54 -2.30 5.59
N ILE A 132 8.35 -1.68 4.73
CA ILE A 132 9.35 -0.69 5.18
C ILE A 132 8.66 0.52 5.79
N PHE A 133 7.59 1.02 5.19
CA PHE A 133 6.85 2.18 5.70
C PHE A 133 6.23 1.92 7.08
N HIS A 134 5.66 0.73 7.30
CA HIS A 134 5.24 0.28 8.63
C HIS A 134 6.41 0.38 9.62
N ASN A 135 7.55 -0.20 9.28
CA ASN A 135 8.70 -0.21 10.17
C ASN A 135 9.28 1.18 10.43
N LEU A 136 9.11 2.14 9.52
CA LEU A 136 9.59 3.52 9.69
C LEU A 136 8.71 4.33 10.64
N ALA A 137 7.38 4.24 10.54
CA ALA A 137 6.51 5.06 11.41
C ALA A 137 5.15 4.43 11.70
N PHE A 138 4.54 3.75 10.73
CA PHE A 138 3.10 3.49 10.79
C PHE A 138 2.75 2.15 11.43
N ARG A 139 2.90 2.06 12.75
CA ARG A 139 2.54 0.87 13.55
C ARG A 139 1.93 1.27 14.88
N ILE A 140 0.96 0.47 15.34
CA ILE A 140 0.31 0.72 16.63
C ILE A 140 1.31 0.76 17.80
N ASP A 141 2.32 -0.10 17.79
CA ASP A 141 3.32 -0.16 18.85
C ASP A 141 4.29 1.04 18.85
N TYR A 142 4.24 1.88 17.82
CA TYR A 142 5.08 3.08 17.70
C TYR A 142 4.41 4.35 18.17
N PHE A 143 3.08 4.44 18.11
CA PHE A 143 2.38 5.67 18.41
C PHE A 143 2.61 6.18 19.84
N SER A 144 2.92 5.29 20.79
CA SER A 144 3.30 5.69 22.16
C SER A 144 4.78 6.12 22.31
N ASN A 145 5.56 5.99 21.25
CA ASN A 145 7.00 6.31 21.21
C ASN A 145 7.31 7.53 20.34
N TYR A 146 6.32 8.12 19.66
CA TYR A 146 6.51 9.40 18.97
C TYR A 146 6.87 10.48 20.01
N PRO A 147 8.02 11.15 19.89
CA PRO A 147 8.65 11.84 21.02
C PRO A 147 7.99 13.15 21.43
N ILE A 148 7.14 13.72 20.57
CA ILE A 148 6.42 14.96 20.85
C ILE A 148 5.03 14.72 21.46
N TYR A 149 4.61 13.46 21.61
CA TYR A 149 3.31 13.09 22.17
C TYR A 149 3.52 12.36 23.50
N ASP A 150 2.87 12.86 24.55
CA ASP A 150 2.91 12.27 25.89
C ASP A 150 2.04 11.01 25.98
N TYR A 151 0.98 10.94 25.16
CA TYR A 151 0.00 9.86 25.17
C TYR A 151 -0.41 9.47 23.75
N SER A 152 -0.67 8.17 23.55
CA SER A 152 -1.16 7.65 22.26
C SER A 152 -2.47 8.30 21.80
N SER A 153 -3.29 8.79 22.74
CA SER A 153 -4.52 9.55 22.45
C SER A 153 -4.27 10.91 21.77
N GLN A 154 -3.03 11.38 21.71
CA GLN A 154 -2.66 12.56 20.91
C GLN A 154 -2.23 12.18 19.49
N VAL A 155 -1.94 10.90 19.24
CA VAL A 155 -1.59 10.38 17.91
C VAL A 155 -2.82 9.84 17.20
N TYR A 156 -3.66 9.09 17.91
CA TYR A 156 -4.90 8.58 17.38
C TYR A 156 -6.01 8.62 18.44
N ASP A 157 -7.22 8.97 18.03
CA ASP A 157 -8.40 8.96 18.89
C ASP A 157 -9.67 8.65 18.07
N PHE A 158 -10.77 8.37 18.75
CA PHE A 158 -12.07 8.30 18.10
C PHE A 158 -12.48 9.70 17.65
N LEU A 159 -12.96 9.78 16.40
CA LEU A 159 -13.59 10.97 15.88
C LEU A 159 -14.84 11.31 16.69
N ASP A 160 -15.08 12.61 16.89
CA ASP A 160 -16.32 13.10 17.52
C ASP A 160 -17.53 12.81 16.62
N THR A 161 -17.29 12.79 15.30
CA THR A 161 -18.25 12.33 14.31
C THR A 161 -18.32 10.80 14.26
N LYS A 162 -19.49 10.26 13.92
CA LYS A 162 -19.66 8.83 13.63
C LYS A 162 -19.78 8.64 12.12
N PRO A 163 -18.68 8.82 11.35
CA PRO A 163 -18.74 8.65 9.92
C PRO A 163 -19.25 7.23 9.61
N ARG A 164 -20.09 7.11 8.58
CA ARG A 164 -20.76 5.85 8.21
C ARG A 164 -21.62 5.20 9.31
N GLY A 165 -21.90 5.92 10.40
CA GLY A 165 -22.86 5.53 11.45
C GLY A 165 -22.27 4.79 12.65
N TYR A 166 -20.94 4.71 12.80
CA TYR A 166 -20.28 4.02 13.91
C TYR A 166 -19.03 4.76 14.41
N PRO A 167 -18.55 4.45 15.64
CA PRO A 167 -17.31 5.03 16.16
C PRO A 167 -16.12 4.71 15.26
N THR A 168 -15.40 5.73 14.83
CA THR A 168 -14.28 5.60 13.89
C THR A 168 -13.01 6.14 14.52
N LEU A 169 -11.95 5.32 14.49
CA LEU A 169 -10.63 5.71 14.95
C LEU A 169 -9.93 6.49 13.84
N ALA A 170 -9.22 7.55 14.20
CA ALA A 170 -8.44 8.32 13.26
C ALA A 170 -7.07 8.67 13.85
N MET A 171 -6.07 8.81 12.98
CA MET A 171 -4.81 9.47 13.30
C MET A 171 -5.02 10.98 13.25
N ILE A 172 -4.80 11.65 14.39
CA ILE A 172 -5.18 13.05 14.64
C ILE A 172 -3.97 13.99 14.78
N THR A 173 -2.79 13.52 14.37
CA THR A 173 -1.55 14.31 14.40
C THR A 173 -1.62 15.51 13.44
N GLU A 174 -0.82 16.55 13.71
CA GLU A 174 -0.98 17.87 13.11
C GLU A 174 -0.83 17.87 11.58
N ASN A 175 0.24 17.29 11.04
CA ASN A 175 0.47 17.28 9.60
C ASN A 175 -0.50 16.33 8.89
N VAL A 176 -0.80 15.16 9.47
CA VAL A 176 -1.79 14.23 8.92
C VAL A 176 -3.15 14.90 8.80
N LYS A 177 -3.60 15.58 9.86
CA LYS A 177 -4.85 16.35 9.86
C LYS A 177 -4.85 17.40 8.75
N LYS A 178 -3.77 18.17 8.62
CA LYS A 178 -3.64 19.19 7.58
C LYS A 178 -3.71 18.61 6.16
N GLU A 179 -2.95 17.56 5.88
CA GLU A 179 -2.95 16.93 4.55
C GLU A 179 -4.30 16.28 4.21
N VAL A 180 -5.03 15.74 5.20
CA VAL A 180 -6.42 15.27 5.01
C VAL A 180 -7.36 16.43 4.66
N GLN A 181 -7.29 17.53 5.41
CA GLN A 181 -8.13 18.71 5.15
C GLN A 181 -7.90 19.26 3.75
N ASP A 182 -6.64 19.37 3.34
CA ASP A 182 -6.24 19.88 2.03
C ASP A 182 -6.61 18.90 0.91
N PHE A 183 -6.34 17.59 1.08
CA PHE A 183 -6.59 16.59 0.05
C PHE A 183 -8.08 16.40 -0.26
N PHE A 184 -8.92 16.32 0.77
CA PHE A 184 -10.36 16.12 0.58
C PHE A 184 -11.13 17.44 0.38
N GLY A 185 -10.53 18.59 0.70
CA GLY A 185 -11.23 19.88 0.72
C GLY A 185 -12.25 19.96 1.87
N CYS A 186 -11.90 19.43 3.06
CA CYS A 186 -12.73 19.44 4.26
C CYS A 186 -11.99 20.13 5.43
N PRO A 187 -12.02 21.47 5.55
CA PRO A 187 -11.12 22.23 6.43
C PRO A 187 -11.22 21.95 7.94
N ASN A 188 -12.30 21.33 8.40
CA ASN A 188 -12.53 21.08 9.83
C ASN A 188 -12.41 19.59 10.19
N TYR A 189 -11.99 18.74 9.25
CA TYR A 189 -11.85 17.32 9.54
C TYR A 189 -10.75 17.06 10.57
N GLU A 190 -10.94 16.08 11.44
CA GLU A 190 -10.14 15.93 12.66
C GLU A 190 -8.90 15.05 12.49
N GLY A 191 -8.86 14.18 11.47
CA GLY A 191 -7.73 13.29 11.23
C GLY A 191 -7.96 12.30 10.10
N MET A 192 -7.00 11.43 9.83
CA MET A 192 -7.12 10.37 8.84
C MET A 192 -7.73 9.11 9.45
N GLN A 193 -8.81 8.61 8.88
CA GLN A 193 -9.48 7.40 9.38
C GLN A 193 -8.59 6.16 9.23
N LEU A 194 -8.50 5.37 10.30
CA LEU A 194 -7.75 4.12 10.35
C LEU A 194 -8.67 2.94 10.04
N GLU A 195 -8.13 1.93 9.37
CA GLU A 195 -8.89 0.74 8.97
C GLU A 195 -9.43 0.00 10.21
N ASN A 196 -10.71 -0.37 10.13
CA ASN A 196 -11.44 -0.92 11.27
C ASN A 196 -12.25 -2.19 10.95
N ALA A 197 -12.09 -2.75 9.73
CA ALA A 197 -12.62 -4.04 9.31
C ALA A 197 -14.02 -4.33 9.87
N ASN A 198 -14.99 -3.48 9.48
CA ASN A 198 -16.43 -3.63 9.72
C ASN A 198 -16.84 -3.76 11.20
N ASN A 199 -16.22 -2.96 12.07
CA ASN A 199 -16.58 -2.81 13.49
C ASN A 199 -16.38 -4.07 14.36
N ASN A 200 -15.76 -5.14 13.83
CA ASN A 200 -15.77 -6.47 14.44
C ASN A 200 -14.38 -7.11 14.55
N GLN A 201 -13.43 -6.38 15.14
CA GLN A 201 -12.25 -6.85 15.90
C GLN A 201 -10.87 -6.45 15.36
N GLN A 202 -10.01 -6.17 16.36
CA GLN A 202 -8.55 -6.23 16.44
C GLN A 202 -7.75 -4.98 16.03
N ASN A 203 -6.85 -4.59 16.95
CA ASN A 203 -5.74 -3.64 16.77
C ASN A 203 -4.89 -3.91 15.50
N ALA A 204 -4.99 -5.10 14.90
CA ALA A 204 -4.20 -5.54 13.75
C ALA A 204 -4.44 -4.74 12.46
N TYR A 205 -5.49 -3.89 12.40
CA TYR A 205 -5.78 -3.10 11.22
C TYR A 205 -5.57 -1.59 11.43
N ILE A 206 -5.31 -1.13 12.66
CA ILE A 206 -5.15 0.31 12.92
C ILE A 206 -3.82 0.88 12.40
N GLU A 207 -2.97 0.00 11.86
CA GLU A 207 -1.74 0.32 11.14
C GLU A 207 -1.97 0.52 9.63
N HIS A 208 -3.24 0.47 9.17
CA HIS A 208 -3.63 0.77 7.80
C HIS A 208 -4.62 1.94 7.73
N LEU A 209 -4.67 2.59 6.56
CA LEU A 209 -5.66 3.63 6.27
C LEU A 209 -6.98 3.00 5.80
N GLU A 210 -8.10 3.59 6.25
CA GLU A 210 -9.46 3.14 5.93
C GLU A 210 -9.66 2.98 4.42
N SER A 211 -9.85 1.73 3.97
CA SER A 211 -9.86 1.40 2.54
C SER A 211 -11.06 2.02 1.79
N THR A 212 -12.17 2.30 2.47
CA THR A 212 -13.31 3.03 1.87
C THR A 212 -12.90 4.44 1.45
N ILE A 213 -12.17 5.13 2.33
CA ILE A 213 -11.81 6.53 2.17
C ILE A 213 -10.56 6.68 1.32
N PHE A 214 -9.65 5.71 1.36
CA PHE A 214 -8.33 5.78 0.73
C PHE A 214 -8.00 4.56 -0.16
N GLY A 215 -8.93 4.13 -1.01
CA GLY A 215 -8.83 2.80 -1.62
C GLY A 215 -7.63 2.47 -2.54
N ASN A 216 -7.00 3.43 -3.21
CA ASN A 216 -5.80 3.19 -4.06
C ASN A 216 -4.47 3.40 -3.31
N ASN A 217 -4.53 3.56 -2.00
CA ASN A 217 -3.39 3.97 -1.20
C ASN A 217 -2.46 2.79 -0.89
N LEU A 218 -1.15 3.02 -0.83
CA LEU A 218 -0.21 1.94 -0.55
C LEU A 218 -0.35 1.42 0.88
N MET A 219 -0.72 2.26 1.84
CA MET A 219 -0.98 1.87 3.24
C MET A 219 -2.45 1.55 3.55
N SER A 220 -3.32 1.41 2.56
CA SER A 220 -4.65 0.81 2.78
C SER A 220 -4.58 -0.72 2.76
N TYR A 221 -5.45 -1.34 3.57
CA TYR A 221 -5.47 -2.79 3.73
C TYR A 221 -5.85 -3.50 2.42
N LEU A 222 -6.82 -2.95 1.69
CA LEU A 222 -7.25 -3.53 0.44
C LEU A 222 -6.41 -3.10 -0.76
N TYR A 223 -6.13 -4.07 -1.60
CA TYR A 223 -5.58 -3.92 -2.94
C TYR A 223 -6.72 -3.63 -3.93
N ILE A 224 -7.38 -2.46 -3.82
CA ILE A 224 -8.59 -2.11 -4.60
C ILE A 224 -8.22 -1.75 -6.05
N LEU A 225 -7.11 -1.02 -6.20
CA LEU A 225 -6.65 -0.44 -7.45
C LEU A 225 -5.16 -0.72 -7.63
N GLU A 226 -4.72 -0.91 -8.87
CA GLU A 226 -3.30 -0.95 -9.24
C GLU A 226 -3.09 -0.03 -10.44
N PRO A 227 -2.00 0.75 -10.48
CA PRO A 227 -0.95 0.97 -9.46
C PRO A 227 -1.33 1.80 -8.21
N ARG A 228 -0.84 1.36 -7.04
CA ARG A 228 -0.88 2.07 -5.73
C ARG A 228 0.36 2.92 -5.48
N GLY A 229 0.30 3.83 -4.51
CA GLY A 229 1.39 4.74 -4.21
C GLY A 229 1.24 5.45 -2.86
N PHE A 230 2.32 6.12 -2.43
CA PHE A 230 2.31 6.92 -1.20
C PHE A 230 1.79 8.33 -1.49
N SER A 231 0.65 8.68 -0.93
CA SER A 231 0.11 10.03 -0.88
C SER A 231 0.86 10.93 0.11
N ARG A 232 0.62 12.23 0.02
CA ARG A 232 1.10 13.19 1.02
C ARG A 232 0.58 12.92 2.45
N VAL A 233 -0.59 12.30 2.60
CA VAL A 233 -1.14 11.93 3.91
C VAL A 233 -0.28 10.87 4.59
N GLU A 234 0.21 9.85 3.87
CA GLU A 234 1.17 8.89 4.44
C GLU A 234 2.48 9.57 4.78
N LEU A 235 3.03 10.40 3.89
CA LEU A 235 4.28 11.09 4.16
C LEU A 235 4.20 11.98 5.42
N ALA A 236 3.03 12.55 5.72
CA ALA A 236 2.78 13.25 6.95
C ALA A 236 2.82 12.37 8.22
N ILE A 237 2.56 11.06 8.11
CA ILE A 237 2.74 10.12 9.23
C ILE A 237 4.22 10.00 9.59
N LEU A 238 5.11 9.95 8.59
CA LEU A 238 6.56 9.97 8.83
C LEU A 238 6.98 11.28 9.49
N ASP A 239 6.46 12.42 9.00
CA ASP A 239 6.78 13.75 9.52
C ASP A 239 6.31 13.91 10.97
N ASP A 240 5.07 13.52 11.26
CA ASP A 240 4.47 13.58 12.60
C ASP A 240 5.10 12.58 13.58
N SER A 241 5.81 11.55 13.10
CA SER A 241 6.61 10.67 13.97
C SER A 241 7.73 11.42 14.68
N ASN A 242 8.17 12.54 14.12
CA ASN A 242 9.25 13.38 14.64
C ASN A 242 10.59 12.64 14.86
N TRP A 243 10.79 11.52 14.16
CA TRP A 243 12.06 10.77 14.15
C TRP A 243 13.01 11.21 13.03
N TYR A 244 12.49 11.86 12.00
CA TYR A 244 13.22 12.29 10.81
C TYR A 244 13.43 13.81 10.82
N ASN A 245 14.56 14.27 10.29
CA ASN A 245 14.89 15.68 10.15
C ASN A 245 13.99 16.39 9.14
N SER A 246 13.70 15.71 8.04
CA SER A 246 12.78 16.18 7.01
C SER A 246 12.24 15.02 6.19
N ILE A 247 11.06 15.24 5.62
CA ILE A 247 10.40 14.34 4.67
C ILE A 247 10.24 15.05 3.34
N ASN A 248 10.65 14.40 2.25
CA ASN A 248 10.52 14.94 0.91
C ASN A 248 9.12 14.65 0.33
N TYR A 249 8.19 15.57 0.55
CA TYR A 249 6.82 15.43 0.04
C TYR A 249 6.70 15.46 -1.50
N ASP A 250 7.75 15.87 -2.24
CA ASP A 250 7.73 15.87 -3.71
C ASP A 250 7.77 14.44 -4.29
N LEU A 251 8.12 13.46 -3.47
CA LEU A 251 8.08 12.03 -3.84
C LEU A 251 6.69 11.40 -3.65
N ALA A 252 5.69 12.15 -3.17
CA ALA A 252 4.33 11.66 -3.08
C ALA A 252 3.75 11.35 -4.48
N ASP A 253 3.14 10.17 -4.60
CA ASP A 253 2.36 9.77 -5.76
C ASP A 253 1.12 10.65 -5.93
N VAL A 254 0.76 10.86 -7.20
CA VAL A 254 -0.48 11.57 -7.54
C VAL A 254 -1.68 10.69 -7.23
N TYR A 255 -2.50 11.17 -6.30
CA TYR A 255 -3.65 10.46 -5.77
C TYR A 255 -4.96 11.21 -6.07
N PHE A 256 -6.03 10.48 -6.46
CA PHE A 256 -7.29 11.09 -6.92
C PHE A 256 -8.54 10.60 -6.19
N TRP A 257 -8.50 9.43 -5.56
CA TRP A 257 -9.66 8.85 -4.89
C TRP A 257 -10.06 9.72 -3.70
N GLY A 258 -11.27 10.29 -3.72
CA GLY A 258 -11.73 11.18 -2.66
C GLY A 258 -11.19 12.62 -2.73
N LYS A 259 -10.33 12.94 -3.70
CA LYS A 259 -9.75 14.29 -3.84
C LYS A 259 -10.84 15.33 -4.08
N ASP A 260 -10.79 16.44 -3.33
CA ASP A 260 -11.70 17.59 -3.45
C ASP A 260 -13.20 17.23 -3.34
N LYS A 261 -13.55 16.13 -2.65
CA LYS A 261 -14.95 15.67 -2.50
C LYS A 261 -15.71 16.26 -1.32
N GLY A 262 -15.01 16.98 -0.44
CA GLY A 262 -15.54 17.60 0.78
C GLY A 262 -15.88 16.59 1.89
N CYS A 263 -16.36 17.11 3.02
CA CYS A 263 -16.62 16.33 4.23
C CYS A 263 -17.64 15.20 4.03
N ASP A 264 -18.60 15.38 3.12
CA ASP A 264 -19.57 14.36 2.74
C ASP A 264 -18.94 13.03 2.30
N PHE A 265 -17.74 13.07 1.72
CA PHE A 265 -17.02 11.84 1.33
C PHE A 265 -16.48 11.08 2.54
N LEU A 266 -16.07 11.82 3.57
CA LEU A 266 -15.47 11.28 4.79
C LEU A 266 -16.54 10.80 5.78
N GLU A 267 -17.70 11.46 5.81
CA GLU A 267 -18.70 11.31 6.86
C GLU A 267 -19.90 10.44 6.48
N ASN A 268 -20.31 10.46 5.22
CA ASN A 268 -21.59 9.87 4.84
C ASN A 268 -21.57 8.34 4.81
N SER A 269 -22.78 7.77 4.88
CA SER A 269 -22.97 6.33 4.79
C SER A 269 -22.56 5.82 3.41
N CYS A 270 -22.22 4.54 3.36
CA CYS A 270 -21.89 3.88 2.12
C CYS A 270 -22.95 4.04 1.02
N ILE A 271 -24.24 3.98 1.38
CA ILE A 271 -25.35 4.18 0.45
C ILE A 271 -25.30 5.57 -0.17
N ASP A 272 -25.01 6.59 0.64
CA ASP A 272 -24.89 7.97 0.17
C ASP A 272 -23.65 8.14 -0.72
N LEU A 273 -22.52 7.52 -0.34
CA LEU A 273 -21.29 7.53 -1.13
C LEU A 273 -21.53 6.93 -2.53
N GLN A 274 -22.16 5.75 -2.59
CA GLN A 274 -22.54 5.08 -3.84
C GLN A 274 -23.50 5.90 -4.69
N ASN A 275 -24.36 6.71 -4.07
CA ASN A 275 -25.28 7.59 -4.78
C ASN A 275 -24.61 8.86 -5.31
N LYS A 276 -23.57 9.36 -4.64
CA LYS A 276 -23.01 10.70 -4.89
C LYS A 276 -21.68 10.71 -5.65
N PHE A 277 -20.82 9.72 -5.45
CA PHE A 277 -19.41 9.79 -5.89
C PHE A 277 -19.07 8.72 -6.92
N GLU A 278 -18.26 9.09 -7.91
CA GLU A 278 -17.87 8.23 -9.05
C GLU A 278 -17.02 7.03 -8.62
N GLU A 279 -16.22 7.19 -7.56
CA GLU A 279 -15.40 6.16 -6.92
C GLU A 279 -16.19 4.89 -6.60
N PHE A 280 -17.48 5.05 -6.29
CA PHE A 280 -18.37 3.98 -5.86
C PHE A 280 -19.46 3.64 -6.90
N LYS A 281 -19.39 4.22 -8.11
CA LYS A 281 -20.26 3.84 -9.22
C LYS A 281 -19.73 2.56 -9.86
N THR A 282 -20.59 1.55 -9.98
CA THR A 282 -20.18 0.24 -10.49
C THR A 282 -20.95 -0.19 -11.72
N LYS A 283 -20.30 -1.05 -12.50
CA LYS A 283 -20.85 -1.80 -13.63
C LYS A 283 -20.36 -3.23 -13.52
N GLN A 284 -21.05 -4.17 -14.17
CA GLN A 284 -20.63 -5.57 -14.19
C GLN A 284 -19.16 -5.70 -14.64
N PHE A 285 -18.79 -5.06 -15.75
CA PHE A 285 -17.41 -4.94 -16.23
C PHE A 285 -17.17 -3.50 -16.68
N GLY A 286 -15.94 -3.03 -16.54
CA GLY A 286 -15.56 -1.67 -16.96
C GLY A 286 -14.11 -1.38 -16.62
N CYS A 287 -13.82 -0.11 -16.39
CA CYS A 287 -12.49 0.35 -15.97
C CYS A 287 -12.43 0.59 -14.47
N SER A 288 -11.23 0.50 -13.91
CA SER A 288 -10.96 1.06 -12.59
C SER A 288 -11.22 2.57 -12.56
N PHE A 289 -11.42 3.14 -11.37
CA PHE A 289 -11.65 4.59 -11.20
C PHE A 289 -10.55 5.45 -11.87
N ASP A 290 -9.31 4.98 -11.84
CA ASP A 290 -8.15 5.67 -12.43
C ASP A 290 -7.86 5.26 -13.89
N TYR A 291 -8.70 4.40 -14.47
CA TYR A 291 -8.56 3.85 -15.82
C TYR A 291 -7.24 3.11 -16.06
N LYS A 292 -6.53 2.68 -15.02
CA LYS A 292 -5.26 1.95 -15.17
C LYS A 292 -5.43 0.43 -15.28
N SER A 293 -6.63 -0.08 -15.00
CA SER A 293 -6.95 -1.50 -15.01
C SER A 293 -8.33 -1.76 -15.61
N LYS A 294 -8.52 -2.94 -16.20
CA LYS A 294 -9.87 -3.50 -16.33
C LYS A 294 -10.37 -3.87 -14.94
N ALA A 295 -11.65 -3.64 -14.72
CA ALA A 295 -12.28 -3.81 -13.44
C ALA A 295 -13.64 -4.52 -13.54
N ILE A 296 -14.01 -5.11 -12.43
CA ILE A 296 -15.29 -5.80 -12.20
C ILE A 296 -15.92 -5.20 -10.95
N GLN A 297 -17.25 -5.22 -10.87
CA GLN A 297 -17.95 -4.85 -9.65
C GLN A 297 -17.43 -5.67 -8.44
N ALA A 298 -16.96 -5.01 -7.39
CA ALA A 298 -16.33 -5.65 -6.23
C ALA A 298 -17.25 -6.67 -5.54
N SER A 299 -18.56 -6.38 -5.44
CA SER A 299 -19.54 -7.33 -4.88
C SER A 299 -19.68 -8.63 -5.67
N GLN A 300 -19.37 -8.62 -6.97
CA GLN A 300 -19.38 -9.83 -7.81
C GLN A 300 -18.07 -10.62 -7.73
N TYR A 301 -16.98 -9.99 -7.31
CA TYR A 301 -15.67 -10.62 -7.22
C TYR A 301 -15.48 -11.32 -5.87
N LYS A 302 -15.01 -12.58 -5.91
CA LYS A 302 -14.84 -13.46 -4.72
C LYS A 302 -16.01 -13.39 -3.72
N ASN A 303 -17.25 -13.43 -4.21
CA ASN A 303 -18.48 -13.37 -3.40
C ASN A 303 -18.55 -12.14 -2.47
N GLY A 304 -18.01 -10.99 -2.90
CA GLY A 304 -18.08 -9.73 -2.16
C GLY A 304 -17.11 -9.63 -0.97
N GLN A 305 -16.15 -10.55 -0.84
CA GLN A 305 -15.16 -10.53 0.25
C GLN A 305 -14.44 -9.17 0.36
N TYR A 306 -14.16 -8.51 -0.76
CA TYR A 306 -13.49 -7.21 -0.78
C TYR A 306 -14.36 -6.07 -0.27
N THR A 307 -15.68 -6.17 -0.42
CA THR A 307 -16.58 -5.14 0.13
C THR A 307 -16.57 -5.12 1.66
N PHE A 308 -16.00 -6.15 2.31
CA PHE A 308 -15.90 -6.21 3.76
C PHE A 308 -15.08 -5.06 4.36
N TYR A 309 -13.97 -4.68 3.74
CA TYR A 309 -13.09 -3.61 4.24
C TYR A 309 -13.36 -2.26 3.57
N THR A 310 -14.34 -2.19 2.67
CA THR A 310 -14.84 -0.91 2.15
C THR A 310 -16.20 -0.57 2.75
N ASP A 311 -16.48 -1.01 3.98
CA ASP A 311 -17.75 -0.77 4.66
C ASP A 311 -18.99 -1.15 3.85
N LYS A 312 -18.85 -2.24 3.09
CA LYS A 312 -19.83 -2.78 2.13
C LYS A 312 -20.09 -1.88 0.92
N CYS A 313 -19.25 -0.87 0.70
CA CYS A 313 -19.28 -0.07 -0.50
C CYS A 313 -18.76 -0.85 -1.68
N ASP A 314 -19.57 -0.80 -2.73
CA ASP A 314 -19.19 -1.35 -4.00
C ASP A 314 -18.38 -0.33 -4.78
N PHE A 315 -17.45 -0.84 -5.57
CA PHE A 315 -16.55 -0.06 -6.41
C PHE A 315 -16.08 -0.92 -7.58
N MET A 316 -15.38 -0.32 -8.54
CA MET A 316 -14.77 -1.03 -9.65
C MET A 316 -13.43 -1.66 -9.20
N TYR A 317 -13.45 -2.93 -8.82
CA TYR A 317 -12.28 -3.69 -8.38
C TYR A 317 -11.38 -4.06 -9.56
N SER A 318 -10.10 -3.69 -9.47
CA SER A 318 -9.11 -3.97 -10.53
C SER A 318 -8.77 -5.46 -10.57
N TYR A 319 -8.99 -6.11 -11.71
CA TYR A 319 -8.60 -7.52 -11.88
C TYR A 319 -7.53 -7.72 -12.96
N LEU A 320 -7.35 -6.75 -13.86
CA LEU A 320 -6.35 -6.83 -14.93
C LEU A 320 -5.68 -5.46 -15.17
N PRO A 321 -4.45 -5.24 -14.68
CA PRO A 321 -3.75 -4.00 -14.94
C PRO A 321 -3.43 -3.82 -16.42
N CYS A 322 -3.65 -2.62 -16.95
CA CYS A 322 -3.40 -2.30 -18.35
C CYS A 322 -1.91 -2.11 -18.64
N ASN A 323 -1.10 -1.83 -17.61
CA ASN A 323 0.29 -1.41 -17.76
C ASN A 323 1.31 -2.55 -17.97
N THR A 324 0.85 -3.78 -18.21
CA THR A 324 1.69 -4.98 -18.26
C THR A 324 1.59 -5.71 -19.59
N GLY A 325 2.73 -5.90 -20.25
CA GLY A 325 2.83 -6.55 -21.56
C GLY A 325 2.47 -8.04 -21.55
N ILE A 326 2.38 -8.66 -20.36
CA ILE A 326 2.03 -10.08 -20.18
C ILE A 326 0.75 -10.44 -20.92
N TYR A 327 -0.25 -9.56 -20.85
CA TYR A 327 -1.57 -9.86 -21.37
C TYR A 327 -1.69 -9.67 -22.89
N ASN A 328 -0.64 -9.19 -23.57
CA ASN A 328 -0.63 -9.13 -25.04
C ASN A 328 -0.64 -10.52 -25.69
N GLN A 329 -0.21 -11.56 -24.96
CA GLN A 329 -0.23 -12.94 -25.44
C GLN A 329 -1.43 -13.74 -24.88
N ASP A 330 -2.27 -13.12 -24.04
CA ASP A 330 -3.43 -13.79 -23.48
C ASP A 330 -4.47 -14.02 -24.59
N SER A 331 -4.85 -15.28 -24.78
CA SER A 331 -5.98 -15.70 -25.62
C SER A 331 -7.31 -15.01 -25.27
N LYS A 332 -7.40 -14.37 -24.10
CA LYS A 332 -8.54 -13.59 -23.61
C LYS A 332 -8.44 -12.08 -23.89
N ALA A 333 -7.33 -11.57 -24.43
CA ALA A 333 -7.26 -10.19 -24.87
C ALA A 333 -8.32 -9.96 -25.97
N GLU A 334 -9.17 -8.95 -25.77
CA GLU A 334 -10.20 -8.63 -26.74
C GLU A 334 -9.57 -8.04 -28.01
N ILE A 335 -10.29 -8.13 -29.11
CA ILE A 335 -9.82 -7.63 -30.40
C ILE A 335 -9.69 -6.10 -30.27
N TYR A 336 -8.49 -5.58 -30.55
CA TYR A 336 -8.06 -4.17 -30.38
C TYR A 336 -7.51 -3.77 -29.01
N GLU A 337 -7.20 -4.72 -28.13
CA GLU A 337 -6.48 -4.42 -26.90
C GLU A 337 -4.96 -4.45 -27.06
N SER A 338 -4.28 -3.56 -26.35
CA SER A 338 -2.82 -3.58 -26.22
C SER A 338 -2.43 -3.13 -24.82
N PHE A 339 -1.53 -3.89 -24.21
CA PHE A 339 -1.03 -3.66 -22.88
C PHE A 339 0.44 -3.23 -22.94
N GLN A 340 0.73 -2.03 -22.47
CA GLN A 340 2.05 -1.43 -22.42
C GLN A 340 2.13 -0.55 -21.18
N SER A 341 3.32 -0.12 -20.76
CA SER A 341 3.53 0.69 -19.54
C SER A 341 2.57 1.89 -19.39
N ASN A 342 2.17 2.52 -20.50
CA ASN A 342 1.28 3.68 -20.53
C ASN A 342 -0.17 3.37 -20.93
N SER A 343 -0.53 2.10 -21.15
CA SER A 343 -1.89 1.72 -21.51
C SER A 343 -2.89 2.10 -20.41
N ARG A 344 -4.11 2.38 -20.85
CA ARG A 344 -5.26 2.69 -20.02
C ARG A 344 -6.45 1.87 -20.49
N CYS A 345 -7.37 1.62 -19.58
CA CYS A 345 -8.65 1.03 -19.88
C CYS A 345 -9.55 2.07 -20.53
N PHE A 346 -10.22 1.69 -21.62
CA PHE A 346 -11.21 2.51 -22.31
C PHE A 346 -12.52 1.74 -22.37
N GLU A 347 -13.59 2.34 -21.88
CA GLU A 347 -14.92 1.76 -22.02
C GLU A 347 -15.42 1.95 -23.46
N SER A 348 -15.91 0.88 -24.07
CA SER A 348 -16.40 0.89 -25.44
C SER A 348 -17.68 0.08 -25.57
N THR A 349 -18.57 0.49 -26.46
CA THR A 349 -19.75 -0.29 -26.87
C THR A 349 -19.46 -1.17 -28.09
N LEU A 350 -18.23 -1.16 -28.60
CA LEU A 350 -17.82 -2.00 -29.72
C LEU A 350 -17.83 -3.46 -29.27
N ARG A 351 -18.68 -4.27 -29.89
CA ARG A 351 -18.72 -5.72 -29.66
C ARG A 351 -17.64 -6.43 -30.48
N ASN A 352 -17.16 -7.55 -29.95
CA ASN A 352 -16.14 -8.41 -30.57
C ASN A 352 -16.27 -8.57 -32.09
N LYS A 353 -15.14 -8.52 -32.80
CA LYS A 353 -15.06 -8.82 -34.24
C LYS A 353 -15.46 -10.29 -34.46
N GLY A 354 -16.72 -10.50 -34.86
CA GLY A 354 -17.27 -11.85 -35.10
C GLY A 354 -18.74 -12.03 -34.69
N GLU A 355 -19.31 -11.14 -33.87
CA GLU A 355 -20.78 -11.13 -33.71
C GLU A 355 -21.43 -10.59 -34.98
N GLN A 356 -22.14 -11.45 -35.72
CA GLN A 356 -22.97 -11.00 -36.84
C GLN A 356 -24.04 -10.06 -36.31
N ILE A 357 -24.03 -8.81 -36.81
CA ILE A 357 -25.19 -7.94 -36.76
C ILE A 357 -26.29 -8.68 -37.52
N GLN A 358 -27.34 -9.13 -36.83
CA GLN A 358 -28.58 -9.51 -37.54
C GLN A 358 -29.05 -8.26 -38.26
N THR A 359 -28.85 -8.22 -39.57
CA THR A 359 -29.41 -7.16 -40.40
C THR A 359 -30.92 -7.20 -40.27
N ILE A 360 -31.55 -6.02 -40.26
CA ILE A 360 -33.01 -5.82 -40.14
C ILE A 360 -33.80 -6.67 -41.16
N SER A 361 -33.16 -7.16 -42.23
CA SER A 361 -33.72 -8.12 -43.18
C SER A 361 -34.03 -9.52 -42.61
N GLN A 362 -33.68 -9.84 -41.36
CA GLN A 362 -34.01 -11.12 -40.70
C GLN A 362 -35.09 -10.97 -39.61
N MET A 363 -35.67 -9.78 -39.43
CA MET A 363 -36.78 -9.51 -38.50
C MET A 363 -38.10 -9.14 -39.21
N LEU A 364 -38.22 -9.40 -40.52
CA LEU A 364 -39.47 -9.26 -41.28
C LEU A 364 -39.96 -10.61 -41.81
#